data_AF-A0A263CXU8-F1
#
_entry.id   AF-A0A263CXU8-F1
#
_cell.length_a   1.000
_cell.length_b   1.000
_cell.length_c   1.000
_cell.angle_alpha   90.00
_cell.angle_beta   90.00
_cell.angle_gamma   90.00
#
_symmetry.space_group_name_H-M   'P 1'
#
loop_
_entity.id
_entity.type
_entity.pdbx_description
1 polymer ?
#
loop_
_entity_poly.entity_id
_entity_poly.type
_entity_poly.pdbx_seq_one_letter_code
_entity_poly.pdbx_strand_id
1 'polypeptide(L)'
;MRKAIQFLGLYLVVAGISGTIDHLAFQPILNPILNAFNRFVIPHIDALTGFEVYANLTVSVIGVVVLVIAERAGRRTSGAR
;
A
#
# COMPACT_ATOMS: atom_id res chain seq x y z
N MET A 1 17.37 -6.61 6.33
CA MET A 1 16.30 -5.57 6.34
C MET A 1 15.75 -5.21 4.96
N ARG A 2 16.57 -5.14 3.89
CA ARG A 2 16.10 -4.84 2.52
C ARG A 2 14.87 -5.63 2.07
N LYS A 3 14.88 -6.95 2.26
CA LYS A 3 13.75 -7.83 1.86
C LYS A 3 12.46 -7.48 2.60
N ALA A 4 12.52 -7.16 3.89
CA ALA A 4 11.35 -6.75 4.67
C ALA A 4 10.74 -5.45 4.14
N ILE A 5 11.57 -4.45 3.82
CA ILE A 5 11.10 -3.17 3.24
C ILE A 5 10.52 -3.39 1.84
N GLN A 6 11.10 -4.28 1.04
CA GLN A 6 10.53 -4.66 -0.26
C GLN A 6 9.17 -5.35 -0.11
N PHE A 7 9.04 -6.28 0.83
CA PHE A 7 7.77 -6.93 1.12
C PHE A 7 6.71 -5.93 1.59
N LEU A 8 7.09 -5.00 2.47
CA LEU A 8 6.20 -3.93 2.93
C LEU A 8 5.73 -3.05 1.77
N GLY A 9 6.65 -2.60 0.91
CA GLY A 9 6.31 -1.79 -0.25
C GLY A 9 5.36 -2.52 -1.20
N LEU A 10 5.64 -3.80 -1.49
CA LEU A 10 4.76 -4.63 -2.33
C LEU A 10 3.38 -4.81 -1.69
N TYR A 11 3.33 -5.09 -0.40
CA TYR A 11 2.07 -5.22 0.36
C TYR A 11 1.24 -3.94 0.24
N LEU A 12 1.84 -2.76 0.44
CA LEU A 12 1.14 -1.48 0.33
C LEU A 12 0.59 -1.24 -1.09
N VAL A 13 1.34 -1.60 -2.14
CA VAL A 13 0.85 -1.52 -3.52
C VAL A 13 -0.41 -2.35 -3.71
N VAL A 14 -0.35 -3.63 -3.34
CA VAL A 14 -1.45 -4.59 -3.51
C VAL A 14 -2.65 -4.21 -2.65
N ALA A 15 -2.42 -3.77 -1.41
CA ALA A 15 -3.47 -3.32 -0.51
C ALA A 15 -4.22 -2.11 -1.06
N GLY A 16 -3.52 -1.07 -1.53
CA GLY A 16 -4.19 0.10 -2.12
C GLY A 16 -4.93 -0.21 -3.42
N ILE A 17 -4.41 -1.09 -4.29
CA ILE A 17 -5.12 -1.50 -5.51
C ILE A 17 -6.40 -2.25 -5.12
N SER A 18 -6.30 -3.17 -4.16
CA SER A 18 -7.44 -3.94 -3.71
C SER A 18 -8.48 -3.09 -2.99
N GLY A 19 -8.10 -2.14 -2.14
CA GLY A 19 -9.06 -1.21 -1.53
C GLY A 19 -9.76 -0.31 -2.55
N THR A 20 -9.07 0.04 -3.64
CA THR A 20 -9.70 0.73 -4.78
C THR A 20 -10.71 -0.16 -5.50
N ILE A 21 -10.35 -1.42 -5.76
CA ILE A 21 -11.25 -2.40 -6.40
C ILE A 21 -12.45 -2.70 -5.51
N ASP A 22 -12.25 -2.86 -4.20
CA ASP A 22 -13.32 -3.16 -3.24
C ASP A 22 -14.36 -2.05 -3.23
N HIS A 23 -13.92 -0.80 -3.24
CA HIS A 23 -14.81 0.35 -3.29
C HIS A 23 -15.60 0.46 -4.61
N LEU A 24 -15.03 -0.01 -5.73
CA LEU A 24 -15.66 0.07 -7.06
C LEU A 24 -16.51 -1.15 -7.43
N ALA A 25 -16.13 -2.34 -6.99
CA ALA A 25 -16.65 -3.61 -7.49
C ALA A 25 -16.98 -4.64 -6.41
N PHE A 26 -16.86 -4.29 -5.12
CA PHE A 26 -17.16 -5.12 -3.95
C PHE A 26 -16.43 -6.48 -3.96
N GLN A 27 -15.30 -6.59 -3.26
CA GLN A 27 -14.37 -7.72 -3.31
C GLN A 27 -14.55 -8.65 -2.08
N PRO A 28 -15.11 -9.87 -2.22
CA PRO A 28 -15.50 -10.69 -1.06
C PRO A 28 -14.39 -11.55 -0.43
N ILE A 29 -13.30 -11.87 -1.13
CA ILE A 29 -12.38 -12.96 -0.71
C ILE A 29 -11.15 -12.47 0.08
N LEU A 30 -10.55 -11.33 -0.29
CA LEU A 30 -9.32 -10.80 0.35
C LEU A 30 -9.57 -9.56 1.23
N ASN A 31 -10.84 -9.26 1.50
CA ASN A 31 -11.30 -8.07 2.21
C ASN A 31 -10.58 -7.85 3.57
N PRO A 32 -10.38 -8.85 4.45
CA PRO A 32 -9.81 -8.59 5.78
C PRO A 32 -8.35 -8.08 5.77
N ILE A 33 -7.54 -8.53 4.81
CA ILE A 33 -6.10 -8.23 4.77
C ILE A 33 -5.81 -7.03 3.87
N LEU A 34 -6.54 -6.92 2.76
CA LEU A 34 -6.31 -5.87 1.76
C LEU A 34 -7.17 -4.63 2.00
N ASN A 35 -8.33 -4.79 2.65
CA ASN A 35 -9.19 -3.68 3.06
C ASN A 35 -8.90 -3.20 4.50
N ALA A 36 -7.78 -3.62 5.09
CA ALA A 36 -7.38 -3.19 6.42
C ALA A 36 -7.33 -1.66 6.53
N PHE A 37 -6.94 -0.97 5.46
CA PHE A 37 -6.93 0.49 5.43
C PHE A 37 -8.35 1.09 5.54
N ASN A 38 -9.32 0.60 4.76
CA ASN A 38 -10.69 1.08 4.84
C ASN A 38 -11.39 0.66 6.14
N ARG A 39 -10.93 -0.39 6.80
CA ARG A 39 -11.52 -0.89 8.04
C ARG A 39 -10.94 -0.24 9.31
N PHE A 40 -9.65 0.07 9.30
CA PHE A 40 -8.94 0.60 10.47
C PHE A 40 -8.56 2.07 10.34
N VAL A 41 -8.48 2.64 9.14
CA VAL A 41 -8.00 4.02 8.95
C VAL A 41 -9.15 4.94 8.57
N ILE A 42 -9.95 4.60 7.57
CA ILE A 42 -11.06 5.46 7.09
C ILE A 42 -12.08 5.79 8.20
N PRO A 43 -12.55 4.86 9.05
CA PRO A 43 -13.54 5.17 10.08
C PRO A 43 -13.00 6.07 11.20
N HIS A 44 -11.69 6.26 11.28
CA HIS A 44 -11.03 7.10 12.29
C HIS A 44 -10.62 8.46 11.74
N ILE A 45 -10.84 8.72 10.45
CA ILE A 45 -10.46 9.98 9.79
C ILE A 45 -11.64 10.45 8.94
N ASP A 46 -12.50 11.27 9.53
CA ASP A 46 -13.70 11.82 8.87
C ASP A 46 -13.39 12.55 7.56
N ALA A 47 -12.17 13.09 7.42
CA ALA A 47 -11.70 13.77 6.20
C ALA A 47 -11.46 12.81 5.01
N LEU A 48 -11.32 11.50 5.25
CA LEU A 48 -11.13 10.49 4.20
C LEU A 48 -12.46 9.89 3.73
N THR A 49 -13.54 10.12 4.46
CA THR A 49 -14.90 9.65 4.11
C THR A 49 -15.33 10.26 2.79
N GLY A 50 -15.66 9.42 1.80
CA GLY A 50 -15.99 9.84 0.44
C GLY A 50 -14.79 10.08 -0.50
N PHE A 51 -13.55 10.02 0.00
CA PHE A 51 -12.31 10.08 -0.80
C PHE A 51 -11.57 8.74 -0.83
N GLU A 52 -12.29 7.65 -0.56
CA GLU A 52 -11.74 6.33 -0.27
C GLU A 52 -10.92 5.76 -1.44
N VAL A 53 -11.35 6.01 -2.68
CA VAL A 53 -10.59 5.67 -3.90
C VAL A 53 -9.25 6.41 -3.94
N TYR A 54 -9.25 7.72 -3.69
CA TYR A 54 -8.02 8.52 -3.71
C TYR A 54 -7.08 8.14 -2.55
N ALA A 55 -7.63 7.81 -1.39
CA ALA A 55 -6.86 7.33 -0.25
C ALA A 55 -6.13 6.03 -0.58
N ASN A 56 -6.84 5.06 -1.16
CA ASN A 56 -6.28 3.77 -1.54
C ASN A 56 -5.24 3.89 -2.67
N LEU A 57 -5.50 4.71 -3.68
CA LEU A 57 -4.51 5.01 -4.72
C LEU A 57 -3.25 5.66 -4.13
N THR A 58 -3.39 6.55 -3.15
CA THR A 58 -2.25 7.17 -2.46
C THR A 58 -1.43 6.13 -1.69
N VAL A 59 -2.10 5.18 -1.01
CA VAL A 59 -1.42 4.04 -0.36
C VAL A 59 -0.63 3.21 -1.38
N SER A 60 -1.20 2.94 -2.56
CA SER A 60 -0.46 2.24 -3.62
C SER A 60 0.76 3.02 -4.10
N VAL A 61 0.63 4.34 -4.30
CA VAL A 61 1.76 5.20 -4.68
C VAL A 61 2.86 5.18 -3.61
N ILE A 62 2.50 5.26 -2.33
CA ILE A 62 3.47 5.15 -1.22
C ILE A 62 4.19 3.79 -1.27
N GLY A 63 3.46 2.71 -1.52
CA GLY A 63 4.05 1.37 -1.70
C GLY A 63 5.10 1.32 -2.82
N VAL A 64 4.81 1.93 -3.97
CA VAL A 64 5.77 2.05 -5.09
C VAL A 64 7.01 2.85 -4.66
N VAL A 65 6.83 3.98 -3.98
CA VAL A 65 7.95 4.79 -3.48
C VAL A 65 8.83 3.97 -2.53
N VAL A 66 8.24 3.22 -1.61
CA VAL A 66 8.96 2.33 -0.69
C VAL A 66 9.75 1.25 -1.44
N LEU A 67 9.16 0.63 -2.48
CA LEU A 67 9.86 -0.33 -3.34
C LEU A 67 11.09 0.29 -4.02
N VAL A 68 10.92 1.48 -4.62
CA VAL A 68 12.02 2.21 -5.28
C VAL A 68 13.13 2.56 -4.30
N ILE A 69 12.79 3.02 -3.09
CA ILE A 69 13.76 3.32 -2.03
C ILE A 69 14.51 2.05 -1.62
N ALA A 70 13.80 0.95 -1.37
CA ALA A 70 14.40 -0.31 -0.96
C ALA A 70 15.35 -0.87 -2.02
N GLU A 71 15.02 -0.71 -3.30
CA GLU A 71 15.87 -1.12 -4.40
C GLU A 71 17.12 -0.24 -4.51
N ARG A 72 16.95 1.09 -4.47
CA ARG A 72 18.07 2.05 -4.52
C ARG A 72 19.02 1.89 -3.32
N ALA A 73 18.48 1.69 -2.12
CA ALA A 73 19.27 1.46 -0.92
C ALA A 73 20.10 0.17 -1.02
N GLY A 74 19.55 -0.88 -1.65
CA GLY A 74 20.27 -2.12 -1.94
C GLY A 74 21.40 -1.95 -2.97
N ARG A 75 21.17 -1.16 -4.03
CA ARG A 75 22.22 -0.90 -5.04
C ARG A 75 23.41 -0.13 -4.46
N ARG A 76 23.17 0.83 -3.55
CA ARG A 76 24.23 1.61 -2.90
C ARG A 76 25.17 0.76 -2.03
N THR A 77 24.67 -0.34 -1.45
CA THR A 77 25.51 -1.24 -0.62
C THR A 77 26.33 -2.22 -1.45
N SER A 78 25.90 -2.52 -2.70
CA SER A 78 26.61 -3.43 -3.59
C SER A 78 27.76 -2.77 -4.37
N GLY A 79 27.76 -1.44 -4.54
CA GLY A 79 28.83 -0.70 -5.22
C GLY A 79 30.03 -0.31 -4.34
N ALA A 80 30.05 -0.71 -3.08
CA ALA A 80 31.13 -0.45 -2.12
C ALA A 80 31.96 -1.72 -1.82
N ARG A 81 31.88 -2.75 -2.66
CA ARG A 81 32.72 -3.95 -2.61
C ARG A 81 33.54 -4.08 -3.88
#